data_AF-A0A2N0Z9K0-F1
#
_entry.id   AF-A0A2N0Z9K0-F1
#
_cell.length_a   1.000
_cell.length_b   1.000
_cell.length_c   1.000
_cell.angle_alpha   90.00
_cell.angle_beta   90.00
_cell.angle_gamma   90.00
#
_symmetry.space_group_name_H-M   'P 1'
#
loop_
_entity.id
_entity.type
_entity.pdbx_description
1 polymer ?
#
loop_
_entity_poly.entity_id
_entity_poly.type
_entity_poly.pdbx_seq_one_letter_code
_entity_poly.pdbx_strand_id
1 'polypeptide(L)'
;MTKRNQSWNENKYNRFIKEGRGQGAGKEYNPWLTIQDFPSMGRVSRILGWKSGRVHHLFSDLQARYFYMLEWEDTVVDIREHFPLLDIEDTIKQKSDLNFKLFTDKESGYPYTLSTNFLITINRADGVNLHLARSIKMASELEKKKTLERLEIERRYWMEKGIDWGVVTQKEISNPLAKNIEWVHSCLYSYAERGFTQDELIYLGNALIERLVDAKDSIRKITADFDKEFNYDLGTGLFVFKFLIASKQIGIDMTNQIDVNLSNPIIEVKPRITHEEAKRKCL
;
A
#
# COMPACT_ATOMS: atom_id res chain seq x y z
N MET A 1 30.65 -4.21 -10.60
CA MET A 1 29.33 -4.88 -10.45
C MET A 1 29.07 -5.74 -11.67
N THR A 2 29.11 -7.07 -11.51
CA THR A 2 28.87 -8.04 -12.58
C THR A 2 27.49 -7.78 -13.19
N LYS A 3 27.40 -7.60 -14.52
CA LYS A 3 26.11 -7.54 -15.24
C LYS A 3 25.34 -8.81 -14.89
N ARG A 4 24.37 -8.72 -13.96
CA ARG A 4 23.46 -9.83 -13.67
C ARG A 4 22.81 -10.23 -14.98
N ASN A 5 22.88 -11.51 -15.35
CA ASN A 5 22.22 -12.01 -16.54
C ASN A 5 20.71 -11.73 -16.40
N GLN A 6 20.20 -10.79 -17.19
CA GLN A 6 18.83 -10.30 -17.10
C GLN A 6 17.85 -11.21 -17.86
N SER A 7 18.34 -12.12 -18.71
CA SER A 7 17.50 -13.01 -19.50
C SER A 7 16.56 -13.81 -18.61
N TRP A 8 15.28 -13.77 -18.95
CA TRP A 8 14.27 -14.62 -18.32
C TRP A 8 14.27 -15.97 -19.01
N ASN A 9 14.36 -17.06 -18.26
CA ASN A 9 14.44 -18.42 -18.79
C ASN A 9 13.87 -19.42 -17.79
N GLU A 10 13.76 -20.68 -18.21
CA GLU A 10 13.22 -21.78 -17.40
C GLU A 10 13.93 -21.95 -16.05
N ASN A 11 15.27 -21.84 -16.01
CA ASN A 11 16.03 -21.94 -14.78
C ASN A 11 15.66 -20.84 -13.78
N LYS A 12 15.51 -19.59 -14.26
CA LYS A 12 15.11 -18.45 -13.44
C LYS A 12 13.66 -18.59 -12.94
N TYR A 13 12.76 -19.06 -13.81
CA TYR A 13 11.37 -19.38 -13.45
C TYR A 13 11.32 -20.45 -12.34
N ASN A 14 11.98 -21.60 -12.55
CA ASN A 14 12.01 -22.69 -11.58
C ASN A 14 12.64 -22.27 -10.25
N ARG A 15 13.63 -21.36 -10.27
CA ARG A 15 14.18 -20.76 -9.05
C ARG A 15 13.12 -19.93 -8.32
N PHE A 16 12.38 -19.07 -9.01
CA PHE A 16 11.31 -18.25 -8.41
C PHE A 16 10.22 -19.12 -7.77
N ILE A 17 9.85 -20.22 -8.42
CA ILE A 17 8.91 -21.20 -7.85
C ILE A 17 9.47 -21.83 -6.57
N LYS A 18 10.74 -22.26 -6.58
CA LYS A 18 11.41 -22.83 -5.38
C LYS A 18 11.55 -21.83 -4.24
N GLU A 19 11.69 -20.54 -4.54
CA GLU A 19 11.70 -19.45 -3.55
C GLU A 19 10.30 -19.16 -2.97
N GLY A 20 9.24 -19.86 -3.40
CA GLY A 20 7.88 -19.67 -2.91
C GLY A 20 7.24 -18.36 -3.37
N ARG A 21 7.74 -17.76 -4.46
CA ARG A 21 7.21 -16.49 -4.96
C ARG A 21 5.77 -16.67 -5.47
N GLY A 22 4.92 -15.70 -5.15
CA GLY A 22 3.47 -15.72 -5.35
C GLY A 22 2.68 -16.46 -4.28
N GLN A 23 3.35 -17.10 -3.32
CA GLN A 23 2.70 -17.89 -2.27
C GLN A 23 2.65 -17.14 -0.95
N GLY A 24 1.80 -17.60 -0.04
CA GLY A 24 1.58 -17.01 1.28
C GLY A 24 0.47 -15.94 1.31
N ALA A 25 0.26 -15.39 2.50
CA ALA A 25 -0.68 -14.31 2.79
C ALA A 25 -0.13 -13.44 3.93
N GLY A 26 -0.54 -12.18 4.00
CA GLY A 26 -0.07 -11.22 5.00
C GLY A 26 1.46 -11.10 5.01
N LYS A 27 2.06 -11.31 6.19
CA LYS A 27 3.52 -11.26 6.39
C LYS A 27 4.30 -12.35 5.65
N GLU A 28 3.67 -13.48 5.36
CA GLU A 28 4.31 -14.64 4.71
C GLU A 28 4.21 -14.57 3.18
N TYR A 29 3.51 -13.57 2.63
CA TYR A 29 3.42 -13.43 1.18
C TYR A 29 4.74 -12.98 0.57
N ASN A 30 5.22 -13.72 -0.42
CA ASN A 30 6.42 -13.39 -1.20
C ASN A 30 6.02 -12.92 -2.61
N PRO A 31 6.19 -11.65 -3.00
CA PRO A 31 5.75 -11.16 -4.32
C PRO A 31 6.52 -11.82 -5.47
N TRP A 32 5.87 -11.95 -6.63
CA TRP A 32 6.55 -12.53 -7.80
C TRP A 32 7.76 -11.71 -8.24
N LEU A 33 7.62 -10.39 -8.16
CA LEU A 33 8.62 -9.43 -8.60
C LEU A 33 9.04 -8.56 -7.42
N THR A 34 10.34 -8.35 -7.29
CA THR A 34 10.94 -7.40 -6.36
C THR A 34 11.70 -6.32 -7.14
N ILE A 35 12.04 -5.22 -6.47
CA ILE A 35 12.79 -4.12 -7.10
C ILE A 35 14.19 -4.53 -7.58
N GLN A 36 14.70 -5.70 -7.16
CA GLN A 36 16.02 -6.18 -7.55
C GLN A 36 16.01 -7.04 -8.82
N ASP A 37 14.84 -7.48 -9.28
CA ASP A 37 14.73 -8.46 -10.36
C ASP A 37 14.90 -7.84 -11.75
N PHE A 38 14.67 -6.52 -11.88
CA PHE A 38 14.73 -5.78 -13.15
C PHE A 38 15.32 -4.38 -12.95
N PRO A 39 16.01 -3.82 -13.97
CA PRO A 39 16.45 -2.43 -13.92
C PRO A 39 15.24 -1.50 -13.79
N SER A 40 15.32 -0.55 -12.87
CA SER A 40 14.25 0.43 -12.66
C SER A 40 14.08 1.30 -13.90
N MET A 41 12.89 1.30 -14.49
CA MET A 41 12.51 2.20 -15.61
C MET A 41 11.96 3.55 -15.12
N GLY A 42 11.98 3.78 -13.81
CA GLY A 42 11.42 4.94 -13.13
C GLY A 42 11.63 4.84 -11.62
N ARG A 43 10.94 5.69 -10.85
CA ARG A 43 11.00 5.62 -9.38
C ARG A 43 10.32 4.34 -8.87
N VAL A 44 11.03 3.62 -8.02
CA VAL A 44 10.54 2.42 -7.32
C VAL A 44 10.49 2.71 -5.83
N SER A 45 9.61 2.03 -5.10
CA SER A 45 9.40 2.22 -3.68
C SER A 45 9.44 0.90 -2.92
N ARG A 46 9.97 0.95 -1.70
CA ARG A 46 9.87 -0.10 -0.69
C ARG A 46 9.16 0.49 0.51
N ILE A 47 7.99 -0.05 0.84
CA ILE A 47 7.13 0.53 1.89
C ILE A 47 6.75 -0.61 2.84
N LEU A 48 7.04 -0.45 4.13
CA LEU A 48 6.56 -1.38 5.16
C LEU A 48 5.05 -1.23 5.26
N GLY A 49 4.27 -2.28 5.01
CA GLY A 49 2.82 -2.23 5.17
C GLY A 49 2.41 -2.37 6.63
N TRP A 50 1.53 -1.49 7.09
CA TRP A 50 0.81 -1.58 8.36
C TRP A 50 0.03 -2.90 8.44
N LYS A 51 -0.72 -3.25 7.39
CA LYS A 51 -1.64 -4.40 7.44
C LYS A 51 -0.94 -5.74 7.33
N SER A 52 0.17 -5.79 6.58
CA SER A 52 0.87 -7.02 6.26
C SER A 52 2.11 -7.25 7.11
N GLY A 53 2.65 -6.24 7.78
CA GLY A 53 3.89 -6.34 8.55
C GLY A 53 5.14 -6.65 7.72
N ARG A 54 5.08 -6.46 6.39
CA ARG A 54 6.20 -6.73 5.45
C ARG A 54 6.46 -5.57 4.52
N VAL A 55 7.66 -5.54 3.93
CA VAL A 55 8.03 -4.55 2.92
C VAL A 55 7.41 -4.93 1.58
N HIS A 56 6.58 -4.04 1.04
CA HIS A 56 6.01 -4.13 -0.30
C HIS A 56 6.95 -3.54 -1.33
N HIS A 57 6.99 -4.16 -2.51
CA HIS A 57 7.83 -3.73 -3.63
C HIS A 57 6.95 -3.09 -4.72
N LEU A 58 7.11 -1.78 -4.95
CA LEU A 58 6.26 -1.05 -5.90
C LEU A 58 7.10 -0.41 -6.99
N PHE A 59 6.66 -0.55 -8.24
CA PHE A 59 7.46 -0.21 -9.42
C PHE A 59 7.07 1.12 -10.09
N SER A 60 6.18 1.88 -9.47
CA SER A 60 5.84 3.23 -9.90
C SER A 60 5.21 4.03 -8.77
N ASP A 61 5.25 5.36 -8.91
CA ASP A 61 4.52 6.28 -8.05
C ASP A 61 3.03 6.01 -7.98
N LEU A 62 2.44 5.58 -9.11
CA LEU A 62 1.02 5.29 -9.18
C LEU A 62 0.66 4.08 -8.33
N GLN A 63 1.51 3.04 -8.36
CA GLN A 63 1.39 1.88 -7.47
C GLN A 63 1.59 2.27 -6.00
N ALA A 64 2.57 3.14 -5.69
CA ALA A 64 2.80 3.64 -4.34
C ALA A 64 1.59 4.41 -3.78
N ARG A 65 0.99 5.31 -4.58
CA ARG A 65 -0.20 6.06 -4.18
C ARG A 65 -1.40 5.16 -3.96
N TYR A 66 -1.62 4.19 -4.86
CA TYR A 66 -2.71 3.24 -4.70
C TYR A 66 -2.51 2.35 -3.46
N PHE A 67 -1.28 1.89 -3.23
CA PHE A 67 -0.92 1.14 -2.02
C PHE A 67 -1.27 1.90 -0.74
N TYR A 68 -0.91 3.18 -0.64
CA TYR A 68 -1.29 3.99 0.52
C TYR A 68 -2.81 4.07 0.72
N MET A 69 -3.60 4.20 -0.35
CA MET A 69 -5.07 4.18 -0.23
C MET A 69 -5.58 2.83 0.28
N LEU A 70 -4.98 1.71 -0.15
CA LEU A 70 -5.33 0.37 0.36
C LEU A 70 -4.96 0.20 1.84
N GLU A 71 -3.80 0.69 2.26
CA GLU A 71 -3.37 0.69 3.66
C GLU A 71 -4.29 1.53 4.55
N TRP A 72 -4.86 2.61 3.99
CA TRP A 72 -5.79 3.46 4.71
C TRP A 72 -7.21 2.90 4.78
N GLU A 73 -7.62 2.00 3.89
CA GLU A 73 -8.98 1.46 3.89
C GLU A 73 -9.19 0.45 5.04
N ASP A 74 -10.22 0.64 5.87
CA ASP A 74 -10.44 -0.21 7.06
C ASP A 74 -10.88 -1.63 6.68
N THR A 75 -11.60 -1.78 5.56
CA THR A 75 -12.06 -3.10 5.12
C THR A 75 -10.93 -3.97 4.56
N VAL A 76 -9.80 -3.39 4.15
CA VAL A 76 -8.68 -4.14 3.59
C VAL A 76 -7.92 -4.84 4.71
N VAL A 77 -7.66 -6.14 4.55
CA VAL A 77 -6.97 -6.98 5.56
C VAL A 77 -5.69 -7.63 5.03
N ASP A 78 -5.53 -7.77 3.72
CA ASP A 78 -4.28 -8.23 3.12
C ASP A 78 -4.10 -7.61 1.73
N ILE A 79 -2.84 -7.36 1.36
CA ILE A 79 -2.44 -6.78 0.09
C ILE A 79 -1.29 -7.62 -0.43
N ARG A 80 -1.47 -8.21 -1.61
CA ARG A 80 -0.47 -9.04 -2.29
C ARG A 80 -0.12 -8.39 -3.61
N GLU A 81 0.99 -7.67 -3.64
CA GLU A 81 1.50 -6.99 -4.81
C GLU A 81 2.17 -7.96 -5.79
N HIS A 82 2.13 -7.62 -7.08
CA HIS A 82 2.76 -8.42 -8.14
C HIS A 82 2.36 -9.91 -8.07
N PHE A 83 1.06 -10.17 -7.91
CA PHE A 83 0.51 -11.51 -7.78
C PHE A 83 0.63 -12.29 -9.10
N PRO A 84 1.37 -13.41 -9.16
CA PRO A 84 1.62 -14.11 -10.41
C PRO A 84 0.42 -14.96 -10.83
N LEU A 85 0.16 -14.98 -12.14
CA LEU A 85 -0.88 -15.81 -12.75
C LEU A 85 -0.23 -17.12 -13.23
N LEU A 86 0.14 -17.98 -12.28
CA LEU A 86 0.94 -19.18 -12.57
C LEU A 86 0.17 -20.25 -13.35
N ASP A 87 -1.12 -20.38 -13.10
CA ASP A 87 -2.05 -21.34 -13.68
C ASP A 87 -2.86 -20.74 -14.84
N ILE A 88 -2.30 -19.74 -15.53
CA ILE A 88 -3.02 -18.98 -16.56
C ILE A 88 -3.46 -19.84 -17.74
N GLU A 89 -2.61 -20.79 -18.14
CA GLU A 89 -2.86 -21.70 -19.26
C GLU A 89 -4.02 -22.66 -18.98
N ASP A 90 -4.19 -23.04 -17.71
CA ASP A 90 -5.24 -23.96 -17.23
C ASP A 90 -6.54 -23.22 -16.87
N THR A 91 -6.41 -21.96 -16.43
CA THR A 91 -7.54 -21.13 -16.00
C THR A 91 -8.33 -20.58 -17.19
N ILE A 92 -7.64 -20.07 -18.22
CA ILE A 92 -8.32 -19.43 -19.37
C ILE A 92 -8.68 -20.50 -20.41
N LYS A 93 -9.95 -20.93 -20.41
CA LYS A 93 -10.47 -21.94 -21.34
C LYS A 93 -10.45 -21.48 -22.81
N GLN A 94 -10.86 -20.23 -23.06
CA GLN A 94 -10.91 -19.64 -24.40
C GLN A 94 -9.75 -18.66 -24.58
N LYS A 95 -8.67 -19.15 -25.20
CA LYS A 95 -7.40 -18.41 -25.37
C LYS A 95 -6.92 -18.29 -26.82
N SER A 96 -7.67 -18.80 -27.80
CA SER A 96 -7.26 -18.84 -29.21
C SER A 96 -7.03 -17.45 -29.83
N ASP A 97 -7.70 -16.43 -29.30
CA ASP A 97 -7.61 -15.04 -29.73
C ASP A 97 -6.61 -14.21 -28.91
N LEU A 98 -6.00 -14.79 -27.86
CA LEU A 98 -5.01 -14.11 -27.01
C LEU A 98 -3.60 -14.35 -27.52
N ASN A 99 -2.80 -13.28 -27.63
CA ASN A 99 -1.43 -13.39 -28.14
C ASN A 99 -0.38 -13.50 -27.02
N PHE A 100 -0.25 -14.69 -26.43
CA PHE A 100 0.76 -14.98 -25.40
C PHE A 100 2.20 -14.79 -25.87
N LYS A 101 2.47 -14.89 -27.19
CA LYS A 101 3.81 -14.69 -27.77
C LYS A 101 4.33 -13.25 -27.58
N LEU A 102 3.45 -12.27 -27.33
CA LEU A 102 3.87 -10.91 -27.00
C LEU A 102 4.60 -10.81 -25.64
N PHE A 103 4.46 -11.83 -24.81
CA PHE A 103 4.97 -11.90 -23.45
C PHE A 103 6.01 -13.00 -23.30
N THR A 104 6.90 -13.16 -24.28
CA THR A 104 8.07 -14.04 -24.19
C THR A 104 9.36 -13.23 -24.13
N ASP A 105 10.36 -13.79 -23.48
CA ASP A 105 11.71 -13.25 -23.51
C ASP A 105 12.29 -13.31 -24.94
N LYS A 106 12.97 -12.24 -25.37
CA LYS A 106 13.48 -12.14 -26.74
C LYS A 106 14.71 -13.01 -26.99
N GLU A 107 15.49 -13.31 -25.95
CA GLU A 107 16.73 -14.06 -26.08
C GLU A 107 16.46 -15.56 -25.87
N SER A 108 15.75 -15.92 -24.81
CA SER A 108 15.50 -17.33 -24.49
C SER A 108 14.24 -17.91 -25.16
N GLY A 109 13.31 -17.05 -25.60
CA GLY A 109 11.98 -17.47 -26.04
C GLY A 109 11.04 -17.92 -24.91
N TYR A 110 11.50 -17.94 -23.65
CA TYR A 110 10.73 -18.44 -22.52
C TYR A 110 9.60 -17.45 -22.13
N PRO A 111 8.37 -17.92 -21.87
CA PRO A 111 7.25 -17.04 -21.53
C PRO A 111 7.47 -16.33 -20.19
N TYR A 112 7.20 -15.02 -20.16
CA TYR A 112 7.13 -14.25 -18.93
C TYR A 112 5.90 -14.66 -18.13
N THR A 113 6.09 -14.87 -16.83
CA THR A 113 4.96 -14.98 -15.91
C THR A 113 4.28 -13.62 -15.79
N LEU A 114 3.01 -13.57 -16.21
CA LEU A 114 2.17 -12.40 -16.02
C LEU A 114 1.81 -12.26 -14.54
N SER A 115 1.61 -11.02 -14.10
CA SER A 115 1.19 -10.73 -12.73
C SER A 115 0.22 -9.56 -12.71
N THR A 116 -0.71 -9.61 -11.77
CA THR A 116 -1.59 -8.50 -11.45
C THR A 116 -0.96 -7.63 -10.37
N ASN A 117 -1.15 -6.31 -10.45
CA ASN A 117 -0.43 -5.40 -9.57
C ASN A 117 -0.82 -5.58 -8.10
N PHE A 118 -2.09 -5.76 -7.79
CA PHE A 118 -2.56 -6.01 -6.43
C PHE A 118 -3.68 -7.04 -6.43
N LEU A 119 -3.49 -8.11 -5.64
CA LEU A 119 -4.56 -8.96 -5.16
C LEU A 119 -4.86 -8.57 -3.71
N ILE A 120 -6.06 -8.04 -3.49
CA ILE A 120 -6.49 -7.42 -2.24
C ILE A 120 -7.47 -8.37 -1.58
N THR A 121 -7.34 -8.57 -0.27
CA THR A 121 -8.34 -9.23 0.55
C THR A 121 -9.07 -8.17 1.36
N ILE A 122 -10.39 -8.12 1.21
CA ILE A 122 -11.26 -7.26 2.03
C ILE A 122 -12.14 -8.11 2.94
N ASN A 123 -12.39 -7.62 4.14
CA ASN A 123 -13.38 -8.17 5.06
C ASN A 123 -14.72 -7.47 4.82
N ARG A 124 -15.74 -8.23 4.44
CA ARG A 124 -17.10 -7.70 4.26
C ARG A 124 -17.79 -7.56 5.62
N ALA A 125 -18.85 -6.76 5.68
CA ALA A 125 -19.61 -6.55 6.91
C ALA A 125 -20.22 -7.85 7.50
N ASP A 126 -20.40 -8.89 6.68
CA ASP A 126 -20.85 -10.22 7.09
C ASP A 126 -19.72 -11.13 7.64
N GLY A 127 -18.49 -10.62 7.73
CA GLY A 127 -17.30 -11.33 8.19
C GLY A 127 -16.64 -12.22 7.14
N VAL A 128 -17.17 -12.28 5.91
CA VAL A 128 -16.60 -13.08 4.83
C VAL A 128 -15.51 -12.30 4.09
N ASN A 129 -14.34 -12.93 3.92
CA ASN A 129 -13.28 -12.35 3.12
C ASN A 129 -13.59 -12.45 1.62
N LEU A 130 -13.44 -11.34 0.90
CA LEU A 130 -13.54 -11.27 -0.55
C LEU A 130 -12.18 -10.89 -1.15
N HIS A 131 -11.89 -11.43 -2.34
CA HIS A 131 -10.73 -11.03 -3.11
C HIS A 131 -11.10 -10.04 -4.23
N LEU A 132 -10.28 -9.01 -4.39
CA LEU A 132 -10.35 -8.05 -5.49
C LEU A 132 -8.99 -8.01 -6.20
N ALA A 133 -8.98 -7.98 -7.52
CA ALA A 133 -7.78 -7.88 -8.34
C ALA A 133 -7.72 -6.51 -9.02
N ARG A 134 -6.60 -5.81 -8.94
CA ARG A 134 -6.45 -4.46 -9.52
C ARG A 134 -5.14 -4.31 -10.28
N SER A 135 -5.24 -3.88 -11.54
CA SER A 135 -4.10 -3.59 -12.40
C SER A 135 -3.92 -2.08 -12.52
N ILE A 136 -2.73 -1.59 -12.20
CA ILE A 136 -2.43 -0.16 -12.11
C ILE A 136 -1.73 0.28 -13.38
N LYS A 137 -2.35 1.23 -14.10
CA LYS A 137 -1.83 1.75 -15.36
C LYS A 137 -2.09 3.23 -15.50
N MET A 138 -1.12 3.96 -16.06
CA MET A 138 -1.41 5.32 -16.52
C MET A 138 -2.44 5.25 -17.65
N ALA A 139 -3.38 6.19 -17.69
CA ALA A 139 -4.41 6.21 -18.75
C ALA A 139 -3.80 6.20 -20.17
N SER A 140 -2.66 6.87 -20.36
CA SER A 140 -1.93 6.87 -21.64
C SER A 140 -1.33 5.50 -22.02
N GLU A 141 -1.15 4.58 -21.07
CA GLU A 141 -0.71 3.22 -21.39
C GLU A 141 -1.84 2.35 -21.96
N LEU A 142 -3.10 2.75 -21.78
CA LEU A 142 -4.27 2.03 -22.27
C LEU A 142 -4.46 2.17 -23.78
N GLU A 143 -3.74 3.08 -24.44
CA GLU A 143 -3.70 3.19 -25.90
C GLU A 143 -2.74 2.17 -26.54
N LYS A 144 -1.86 1.56 -25.74
CA LYS A 144 -0.84 0.64 -26.26
C LYS A 144 -1.45 -0.75 -26.42
N LYS A 145 -1.45 -1.28 -27.64
CA LYS A 145 -1.94 -2.63 -27.96
C LYS A 145 -1.38 -3.71 -27.03
N LYS A 146 -0.07 -3.72 -26.78
CA LYS A 146 0.56 -4.69 -25.86
C LYS A 146 0.03 -4.61 -24.42
N THR A 147 -0.31 -3.40 -23.95
CA THR A 147 -0.94 -3.23 -22.63
C THR A 147 -2.35 -3.80 -22.63
N LEU A 148 -3.16 -3.48 -23.63
CA LEU A 148 -4.54 -3.98 -23.75
C LEU A 148 -4.58 -5.52 -23.82
N GLU A 149 -3.69 -6.14 -24.59
CA GLU A 149 -3.54 -7.60 -24.65
C GLU A 149 -3.25 -8.20 -23.27
N ARG A 150 -2.33 -7.57 -22.51
CA ARG A 150 -2.03 -8.02 -21.14
C ARG A 150 -3.24 -7.90 -20.23
N LEU A 151 -3.94 -6.77 -20.29
CA LEU A 151 -5.11 -6.50 -19.45
C LEU A 151 -6.28 -7.44 -19.78
N GLU A 152 -6.50 -7.79 -21.04
CA GLU A 152 -7.54 -8.76 -21.43
C GLU A 152 -7.23 -10.16 -20.90
N ILE A 153 -5.97 -10.57 -20.93
CA ILE A 153 -5.52 -11.82 -20.31
C ILE A 153 -5.80 -11.82 -18.80
N GLU A 154 -5.44 -10.75 -18.08
CA GLU A 154 -5.73 -10.61 -16.65
C GLU A 154 -7.25 -10.63 -16.38
N ARG A 155 -8.05 -9.91 -17.19
CA ARG A 155 -9.51 -9.86 -17.06
C ARG A 155 -10.13 -11.25 -17.17
N ARG A 156 -9.76 -12.03 -18.19
CA ARG A 156 -10.30 -13.40 -18.38
C ARG A 156 -9.86 -14.35 -17.27
N TYR A 157 -8.61 -14.25 -16.83
CA TYR A 157 -8.10 -15.06 -15.73
C TYR A 157 -8.91 -14.85 -14.45
N TRP A 158 -9.11 -13.60 -14.03
CA TRP A 158 -9.84 -13.30 -12.79
C TRP A 158 -11.34 -13.55 -12.93
N MET A 159 -11.91 -13.34 -14.12
CA MET A 159 -13.30 -13.67 -14.42
C MET A 159 -13.58 -15.18 -14.26
N GLU A 160 -12.72 -16.07 -14.78
CA GLU A 160 -12.87 -17.53 -14.58
C GLU A 160 -12.69 -17.94 -13.12
N LYS A 161 -11.90 -17.18 -12.33
CA LYS A 161 -11.79 -17.37 -10.88
C LYS A 161 -12.93 -16.74 -10.07
N GLY A 162 -13.88 -16.05 -10.72
CA GLY A 162 -14.97 -15.35 -10.04
C GLY A 162 -14.52 -14.19 -9.15
N ILE A 163 -13.33 -13.61 -9.42
CA ILE A 163 -12.75 -12.51 -8.67
C ILE A 163 -12.96 -11.21 -9.45
N ASP A 164 -13.47 -10.18 -8.77
CA ASP A 164 -13.67 -8.86 -9.36
C ASP A 164 -12.32 -8.23 -9.74
N TRP A 165 -12.15 -7.95 -11.03
CA TRP A 165 -10.95 -7.35 -11.59
C TRP A 165 -11.25 -5.99 -12.23
N GLY A 166 -10.35 -5.04 -12.01
CA GLY A 166 -10.46 -3.71 -12.60
C GLY A 166 -9.11 -3.04 -12.84
N VAL A 167 -9.11 -2.08 -13.76
CA VAL A 167 -7.96 -1.22 -14.04
C VAL A 167 -8.13 0.07 -13.23
N VAL A 168 -7.08 0.46 -12.51
CA VAL A 168 -7.04 1.73 -11.78
C VAL A 168 -6.00 2.62 -12.43
N THR A 169 -6.40 3.84 -12.77
CA THR A 169 -5.53 4.86 -13.34
C THR A 169 -5.30 6.01 -12.38
N GLN A 170 -4.50 6.99 -12.80
CA GLN A 170 -4.30 8.22 -12.06
C GLN A 170 -5.58 9.05 -11.87
N LYS A 171 -6.66 8.74 -12.60
CA LYS A 171 -7.96 9.43 -12.48
C LYS A 171 -8.75 8.95 -11.26
N GLU A 172 -8.58 7.68 -10.87
CA GLU A 172 -9.27 7.09 -9.72
C GLU A 172 -8.49 7.27 -8.40
N ILE A 173 -7.27 7.82 -8.46
CA ILE A 173 -6.38 8.00 -7.31
C ILE A 173 -6.41 9.47 -6.88
N SER A 174 -6.92 9.72 -5.67
CA SER A 174 -6.86 11.03 -5.04
C SER A 174 -5.43 11.34 -4.60
N ASN A 175 -4.78 12.27 -5.31
CA ASN A 175 -3.41 12.70 -4.99
C ASN A 175 -3.28 13.31 -3.57
N PRO A 176 -4.19 14.20 -3.10
CA PRO A 176 -4.13 14.70 -1.74
C PRO A 176 -4.24 13.57 -0.70
N LEU A 177 -5.19 12.66 -0.89
CA LEU A 177 -5.39 11.51 0.00
C LEU A 177 -4.13 10.65 0.11
N ALA A 178 -3.58 10.20 -1.01
CA ALA A 178 -2.38 9.39 -1.01
C ALA A 178 -1.18 10.10 -0.38
N LYS A 179 -1.00 11.41 -0.62
CA LYS A 179 0.09 12.20 -0.02
C LYS A 179 -0.08 12.42 1.48
N ASN A 180 -1.31 12.63 1.94
CA ASN A 180 -1.61 12.79 3.36
C ASN A 180 -1.36 11.48 4.11
N ILE A 181 -1.77 10.35 3.52
CA ILE A 181 -1.48 9.03 4.07
C ILE A 181 0.03 8.82 4.11
N GLU A 182 0.75 9.07 3.00
CA GLU A 182 2.22 9.02 2.94
C GLU A 182 2.88 9.86 4.05
N TRP A 183 2.37 11.06 4.32
CA TRP A 183 2.91 12.00 5.32
C TRP A 183 2.80 11.51 6.77
N VAL A 184 1.78 10.70 7.07
CA VAL A 184 1.57 10.08 8.39
C VAL A 184 2.04 8.63 8.44
N HIS A 185 2.33 8.02 7.29
CA HIS A 185 2.50 6.57 7.15
C HIS A 185 3.55 6.00 8.10
N SER A 186 4.71 6.66 8.13
CA SER A 186 5.85 6.17 8.92
C SER A 186 5.70 6.34 10.43
N CYS A 187 4.74 7.12 10.90
CA CYS A 187 4.58 7.43 12.31
C CYS A 187 4.13 6.22 13.13
N LEU A 188 3.49 5.21 12.53
CA LEU A 188 3.07 3.99 13.23
C LEU A 188 4.21 3.06 13.63
N TYR A 189 5.42 3.21 13.08
CA TYR A 189 6.55 2.32 13.39
C TYR A 189 7.85 3.06 13.73
N SER A 190 7.98 4.33 13.33
CA SER A 190 9.18 5.13 13.64
C SER A 190 9.23 5.67 15.07
N TYR A 191 8.24 5.37 15.92
CA TYR A 191 8.20 5.87 17.30
C TYR A 191 9.32 5.28 18.17
N ALA A 192 9.67 4.01 17.96
CA ALA A 192 10.75 3.35 18.68
C ALA A 192 12.12 3.95 18.32
N GLU A 193 12.33 4.32 17.04
CA GLU A 193 13.54 5.01 16.58
C GLU A 193 13.68 6.42 17.19
N ARG A 194 12.57 7.01 17.63
CA ARG A 194 12.52 8.30 18.34
C ARG A 194 12.63 8.16 19.86
N GLY A 195 12.84 6.95 20.38
CA GLY A 195 12.98 6.69 21.80
C GLY A 195 11.68 6.61 22.58
N PHE A 196 10.52 6.55 21.91
CA PHE A 196 9.24 6.35 22.58
C PHE A 196 8.89 4.87 22.67
N THR A 197 8.33 4.50 23.82
CA THR A 197 7.54 3.27 23.97
C THR A 197 6.13 3.49 23.43
N GLN A 198 5.42 2.40 23.17
CA GLN A 198 4.03 2.47 22.75
C GLN A 198 3.14 3.11 23.82
N ASP A 199 3.36 2.79 25.09
CA ASP A 199 2.56 3.29 26.21
C ASP A 199 2.77 4.81 26.40
N GLU A 200 4.00 5.30 26.22
CA GLU A 200 4.29 6.74 26.19
C GLU A 200 3.56 7.44 25.04
N LEU A 201 3.55 6.87 23.83
CA LEU A 201 2.80 7.47 22.73
C LEU A 201 1.29 7.49 22.94
N ILE A 202 0.74 6.47 23.58
CA ILE A 202 -0.67 6.45 23.96
C ILE A 202 -0.95 7.57 24.98
N TYR A 203 -0.08 7.73 25.99
CA TYR A 203 -0.20 8.80 26.98
C TYR A 203 -0.13 10.19 26.33
N LEU A 204 0.91 10.45 25.53
CA LEU A 204 1.07 11.73 24.82
C LEU A 204 -0.05 11.99 23.84
N GLY A 205 -0.52 10.94 23.15
CA GLY A 205 -1.67 11.00 22.25
C GLY A 205 -2.93 11.46 22.95
N ASN A 206 -3.26 10.86 24.10
CA ASN A 206 -4.41 11.26 24.92
C ASN A 206 -4.30 12.72 25.39
N ALA A 207 -3.12 13.11 25.89
CA ALA A 207 -2.88 14.48 26.33
C ALA A 207 -2.98 15.50 25.18
N LEU A 208 -2.54 15.14 23.98
CA LEU A 208 -2.66 16.00 22.81
C LEU A 208 -4.10 16.09 22.32
N ILE A 209 -4.87 14.98 22.34
CA ILE A 209 -6.31 14.99 22.01
C ILE A 209 -7.05 16.01 22.86
N GLU A 210 -6.80 16.06 24.17
CA GLU A 210 -7.44 17.03 25.08
C GLU A 210 -7.18 18.49 24.68
N ARG A 211 -6.05 18.79 24.03
CA ARG A 211 -5.72 20.13 23.52
C ARG A 211 -6.27 20.39 22.12
N LEU A 212 -6.59 19.35 21.36
CA LEU A 212 -7.14 19.46 20.01
C LEU A 212 -8.67 19.64 20.02
N VAL A 213 -9.35 19.15 21.06
CA VAL A 213 -10.79 19.36 21.25
C VAL A 213 -11.07 20.86 21.42
N ASP A 214 -11.98 21.39 20.59
CA ASP A 214 -12.38 22.80 20.56
C ASP A 214 -11.24 23.81 20.38
N ALA A 215 -10.12 23.35 19.81
CA ALA A 215 -8.94 24.18 19.64
C ALA A 215 -9.19 25.30 18.60
N LYS A 216 -8.83 26.53 18.97
CA LYS A 216 -8.92 27.70 18.08
C LYS A 216 -7.62 28.00 17.37
N ASP A 217 -6.51 27.68 18.03
CA ASP A 217 -5.17 27.85 17.49
C ASP A 217 -4.88 26.88 16.35
N SER A 218 -3.82 27.16 15.59
CA SER A 218 -3.35 26.24 14.55
C SER A 218 -2.71 24.99 15.14
N ILE A 219 -2.75 23.88 14.40
CA ILE A 219 -2.07 22.63 14.78
C ILE A 219 -0.60 22.87 15.09
N ARG A 220 0.08 23.71 14.30
CA ARG A 220 1.48 24.08 14.55
C ARG A 220 1.65 24.72 15.92
N LYS A 221 0.78 25.66 16.29
CA LYS A 221 0.86 26.33 17.60
C LYS A 221 0.57 25.36 18.73
N ILE A 222 -0.50 24.57 18.63
CA ILE A 222 -0.90 23.58 19.64
C ILE A 222 0.23 22.58 19.89
N THR A 223 0.80 22.02 18.82
CA THR A 223 1.90 21.04 18.91
C THR A 223 3.20 21.65 19.42
N ALA A 224 3.52 22.90 19.08
CA ALA A 224 4.71 23.59 19.61
C ALA A 224 4.56 23.99 21.08
N ASP A 225 3.34 24.35 21.52
CA ASP A 225 3.07 24.64 22.93
C ASP A 225 3.06 23.34 23.76
N PHE A 226 2.58 22.23 23.18
CA PHE A 226 2.71 20.88 23.75
C PHE A 226 4.18 20.48 23.97
N ASP A 227 5.05 20.71 22.98
CA ASP A 227 6.49 20.43 23.11
C ASP A 227 7.10 21.17 24.31
N LYS A 228 6.80 22.46 24.46
CA LYS A 228 7.32 23.29 25.55
C LYS A 228 6.78 22.85 26.92
N GLU A 229 5.49 22.56 27.01
CA GLU A 229 4.84 22.21 28.27
C GLU A 229 5.35 20.88 28.83
N PHE A 230 5.56 19.90 27.96
CA PHE A 230 6.06 18.58 28.33
C PHE A 230 7.60 18.49 28.31
N ASN A 231 8.29 19.59 28.02
CA ASN A 231 9.76 19.67 27.93
C ASN A 231 10.36 18.67 26.92
N TYR A 232 9.74 18.57 25.75
CA TYR A 232 10.22 17.78 24.61
C TYR A 232 10.88 18.65 23.53
N ASP A 233 11.68 17.99 22.69
CA ASP A 233 12.25 18.61 21.50
C ASP A 233 11.17 19.08 20.52
N LEU A 234 11.43 20.20 19.85
CA LEU A 234 10.55 20.77 18.84
C LEU A 234 10.23 19.75 17.75
N GLY A 235 8.93 19.56 17.49
CA GLY A 235 8.40 18.63 16.50
C GLY A 235 7.88 17.31 17.10
N THR A 236 7.99 17.10 18.41
CA THR A 236 7.44 15.91 19.09
C THR A 236 5.92 15.90 19.05
N GLY A 237 5.27 17.01 19.35
CA GLY A 237 3.82 17.16 19.31
C GLY A 237 3.29 16.99 17.89
N LEU A 238 4.03 17.46 16.87
CA LEU A 238 3.65 17.22 15.47
C LEU A 238 3.79 15.74 15.11
N PHE A 239 4.80 15.05 15.63
CA PHE A 239 4.93 13.61 15.46
C PHE A 239 3.77 12.85 16.13
N VAL A 240 3.41 13.21 17.37
CA VAL A 240 2.25 12.64 18.08
C VAL A 240 0.96 12.91 17.31
N PHE A 241 0.76 14.13 16.79
CA PHE A 241 -0.40 14.46 15.95
C PHE A 241 -0.52 13.54 14.73
N LYS A 242 0.57 13.33 13.98
CA LYS A 242 0.59 12.41 12.85
C LYS A 242 0.31 10.97 13.27
N PHE A 243 0.85 10.54 14.41
CA PHE A 243 0.59 9.22 14.96
C PHE A 243 -0.90 9.02 15.29
N LEU A 244 -1.57 10.03 15.84
CA LEU A 244 -3.01 9.98 16.12
C LEU A 244 -3.84 9.86 14.83
N ILE A 245 -3.45 10.55 13.76
CA ILE A 245 -4.08 10.39 12.43
C ILE A 245 -3.84 8.99 11.90
N ALA A 246 -2.59 8.54 11.87
CA ALA A 246 -2.21 7.24 11.31
C ALA A 246 -2.88 6.06 12.03
N SER A 247 -2.98 6.13 13.36
CA SER A 247 -3.68 5.13 14.19
C SER A 247 -5.21 5.30 14.18
N LYS A 248 -5.73 6.28 13.44
CA LYS A 248 -7.14 6.65 13.33
C LYS A 248 -7.79 6.93 14.69
N GLN A 249 -7.03 7.48 15.63
CA GLN A 249 -7.56 7.98 16.91
C GLN A 249 -8.23 9.35 16.72
N ILE A 250 -7.72 10.14 15.77
CA ILE A 250 -8.38 11.34 15.29
C ILE A 250 -8.66 11.23 13.80
N GLY A 251 -9.82 11.74 13.38
CA GLY A 251 -10.23 11.93 12.01
C GLY A 251 -10.03 13.37 11.58
N ILE A 252 -9.44 13.56 10.40
CA ILE A 252 -9.39 14.82 9.69
C ILE A 252 -9.75 14.56 8.22
N ASP A 253 -10.11 15.60 7.49
CA ASP A 253 -10.35 15.45 6.05
C ASP A 253 -9.04 15.13 5.31
N MET A 254 -8.87 13.86 4.98
CA MET A 254 -7.71 13.37 4.24
C MET A 254 -7.81 13.67 2.74
N THR A 255 -8.95 14.12 2.23
CA THR A 255 -9.17 14.37 0.79
C THR A 255 -8.66 15.73 0.33
N ASN A 256 -8.38 16.63 1.27
CA ASN A 256 -7.73 17.92 1.05
C ASN A 256 -6.33 17.94 1.66
N GLN A 257 -5.42 18.75 1.11
CA GLN A 257 -4.07 18.85 1.66
C GLN A 257 -4.11 19.29 3.13
N ILE A 258 -3.46 18.55 4.02
CA ILE A 258 -3.39 18.91 5.44
C ILE A 258 -2.52 20.16 5.60
N ASP A 259 -3.12 21.25 6.10
CA ASP A 259 -2.42 22.47 6.46
C ASP A 259 -2.41 22.66 7.98
N VAL A 260 -1.24 22.45 8.57
CA VAL A 260 -1.01 22.58 10.02
C VAL A 260 -1.02 24.04 10.51
N ASN A 261 -1.07 25.02 9.60
CA ASN A 261 -1.11 26.44 9.94
C ASN A 261 -2.53 26.99 10.02
N LEU A 262 -3.54 26.26 9.53
CA LEU A 262 -4.93 26.67 9.61
C LEU A 262 -5.39 26.67 11.08
N SER A 263 -6.08 27.75 11.45
CA SER A 263 -6.75 27.90 12.74
C SER A 263 -8.12 27.22 12.70
N ASN A 264 -8.66 26.88 13.87
CA ASN A 264 -9.92 26.13 14.02
C ASN A 264 -9.95 24.82 13.21
N PRO A 265 -8.99 23.90 13.45
CA PRO A 265 -8.95 22.63 12.74
C PRO A 265 -10.20 21.79 13.01
N ILE A 266 -10.83 21.26 11.96
CA ILE A 266 -11.94 20.31 12.09
C ILE A 266 -11.34 18.94 12.39
N ILE A 267 -11.42 18.51 13.65
CA ILE A 267 -10.92 17.22 14.11
C ILE A 267 -12.07 16.43 14.72
N GLU A 268 -12.31 15.23 14.19
CA GLU A 268 -13.21 14.25 14.77
C GLU A 268 -12.42 13.37 15.74
N VAL A 269 -12.72 13.42 17.02
CA VAL A 269 -12.14 12.48 17.99
C VAL A 269 -12.93 11.19 17.94
N LYS A 270 -12.29 10.09 17.54
CA LYS A 270 -12.94 8.77 17.60
C LYS A 270 -12.97 8.28 19.05
N PRO A 271 -14.01 7.53 19.47
CA PRO A 271 -14.12 7.05 20.85
C PRO A 271 -12.84 6.33 21.28
N ARG A 272 -12.40 6.62 22.51
CA ARG A 272 -11.12 6.18 23.09
C ARG A 272 -10.88 4.72 22.73
N ILE A 273 -9.92 4.50 21.86
CA ILE A 273 -9.43 3.17 21.53
C ILE A 273 -8.92 2.58 22.85
N THR A 274 -9.44 1.43 23.26
CA THR A 274 -8.94 0.76 24.45
C THR A 274 -7.45 0.45 24.30
N HIS A 275 -6.71 0.32 25.40
CA HIS A 275 -5.29 -0.02 25.35
C HIS A 275 -5.00 -1.28 24.49
N GLU A 276 -5.94 -2.23 24.46
CA GLU A 276 -5.87 -3.43 23.63
C GLU A 276 -6.11 -3.16 22.14
N GLU A 277 -7.07 -2.31 21.79
CA GLU A 277 -7.33 -1.93 20.39
C GLU A 277 -6.22 -1.03 19.83
N ALA A 278 -5.60 -0.19 20.67
CA ALA A 278 -4.43 0.62 20.30
C ALA A 278 -3.22 -0.29 20.08
N LYS A 279 -3.06 -1.33 20.91
CA LYS A 279 -2.09 -2.40 20.69
C LYS A 279 -2.30 -3.15 19.38
N ARG A 280 -3.55 -3.45 19.01
CA ARG A 280 -3.87 -4.12 17.75
C ARG A 280 -3.66 -3.26 16.50
N LYS A 281 -3.85 -1.94 16.57
CA LYS A 281 -3.67 -1.01 15.44
C LYS A 281 -2.23 -0.54 15.24
N CYS A 282 -1.36 -0.71 16.24
CA CYS A 282 0.07 -0.45 16.13
C CYS A 282 0.89 -1.69 15.73
N LEU A 283 0.23 -2.79 15.36
CA LEU A 283 0.82 -4.03 14.83
C LEU A 283 0.56 -4.14 13.32
#